data_AF-F4PBW7-F1
#
_entry.id   AF-F4PBW7-F1
#
_cell.length_a   1.000
_cell.length_b   1.000
_cell.length_c   1.000
_cell.angle_alpha   90.00
_cell.angle_beta   90.00
_cell.angle_gamma   90.00
#
_symmetry.space_group_name_H-M   'P 1'
#
loop_
_entity.id
_entity.type
_entity.pdbx_description
1 polymer ?
#
loop_
_entity_poly.entity_id
_entity_poly.type
_entity_poly.pdbx_seq_one_letter_code
_entity_poly.pdbx_strand_id
1 'polypeptide(L)'
;MENERFYIKYLDYQPVEIETHFNGELERRRPLTDVGDLVAAYKTAATPLLGAIDPDELTIHYVVNGVETNYNSWDPISALGTNGTVGSNPLIIRSLRDTITMDEHMVWSLPEPVYDNPVSRPNTSGRIWKKPTHVFLWSDFKQSVVDWIGANHHQHSQRVQRPVFVSGIIITEEVQSLQPFIKLNLLNISAKCFIPPSEFKARRQITSCVGEPDHLMTRDGEVVTIVEEKGNWALSTGDIVNSYDTERTRASALDQLYHYMRLNHRQYGILSSYENTWFVHRNQECAVCEEPQVHETLYVSEGISFTAQTPTVQQCLSYFNSIVNHNHMDSPHASKRPSRASSATQISRPSSTRVSPRASLSRGCSSLSSGIQINEQPQDFDVDDFKFDTVLGEGRSKVYLDYYGSSRIALKVADIAKHGEMLPELLNEVSVYEQLSGLQGNGIPRFVCHGFVEDVLYCVGVSICGTVANGFTEQQKQKLLETLESIHEAGILHNDIKKENILIDESGNPYIIDFGFSTRNCSPAARMEETNLLLSLIEST
;
A
#
# COMPACT_ATOMS: atom_id res chain seq x y z
N MET A 1 -44.17 -12.44 -31.48
CA MET A 1 -42.82 -12.62 -30.93
C MET A 1 -42.56 -11.41 -30.07
N GLU A 2 -42.22 -11.61 -28.80
CA GLU A 2 -41.79 -10.50 -27.94
C GLU A 2 -40.36 -10.12 -28.31
N ASN A 3 -40.03 -8.83 -28.25
CA ASN A 3 -38.67 -8.36 -28.49
C ASN A 3 -37.80 -8.73 -27.29
N GLU A 4 -36.90 -9.69 -27.47
CA GLU A 4 -35.80 -9.89 -26.54
C GLU A 4 -34.77 -8.76 -26.70
N ARG A 5 -34.24 -8.31 -25.57
CA ARG A 5 -33.24 -7.24 -25.46
C ARG A 5 -31.89 -7.83 -25.09
N PHE A 6 -30.87 -7.42 -25.82
CA PHE A 6 -29.48 -7.77 -25.56
C PHE A 6 -28.68 -6.50 -25.33
N TYR A 7 -27.81 -6.53 -24.33
CA TYR A 7 -26.81 -5.50 -24.09
C TYR A 7 -25.47 -6.05 -24.55
N ILE A 8 -24.81 -5.32 -25.42
CA ILE A 8 -23.55 -5.73 -26.01
C ILE A 8 -22.53 -4.63 -25.79
N LYS A 9 -21.33 -4.99 -25.38
CA LYS A 9 -20.19 -4.08 -25.33
C LYS A 9 -19.05 -4.58 -26.21
N TYR A 10 -18.26 -3.65 -26.70
CA TYR A 10 -16.95 -3.90 -27.26
C TYR A 10 -15.90 -3.44 -26.25
N LEU A 11 -14.90 -4.25 -25.93
CA LEU A 11 -13.85 -3.94 -24.92
C LEU A 11 -14.45 -3.44 -23.58
N ASP A 12 -13.95 -2.31 -23.07
CA ASP A 12 -14.38 -1.68 -21.79
C ASP A 12 -15.38 -0.52 -22.01
N TYR A 13 -15.98 -0.42 -23.20
CA TYR A 13 -16.94 0.64 -23.51
C TYR A 13 -18.32 0.39 -22.87
N GLN A 14 -19.13 1.45 -22.82
CA GLN A 14 -20.50 1.39 -22.32
C GLN A 14 -21.34 0.39 -23.14
N PRO A 15 -22.09 -0.51 -22.49
CA PRO A 15 -22.97 -1.44 -23.19
C PRO A 15 -24.05 -0.73 -24.00
N VAL A 16 -24.32 -1.25 -25.19
CA VAL A 16 -25.36 -0.77 -26.11
C VAL A 16 -26.51 -1.77 -26.13
N GLU A 17 -27.74 -1.27 -25.99
CA GLU A 17 -28.96 -2.07 -26.10
C GLU A 17 -29.30 -2.37 -27.56
N ILE A 18 -29.61 -3.64 -27.84
CA ILE A 18 -30.00 -4.16 -29.14
C ILE A 18 -31.26 -4.99 -28.97
N GLU A 19 -32.28 -4.69 -29.78
CA GLU A 19 -33.52 -5.46 -29.81
C GLU A 19 -33.53 -6.49 -30.94
N THR A 20 -34.15 -7.64 -30.69
CA THR A 20 -34.25 -8.74 -31.67
C THR A 20 -35.19 -8.47 -32.86
N HIS A 21 -36.17 -7.57 -32.72
CA HIS A 21 -37.03 -7.11 -33.82
C HIS A 21 -37.39 -5.62 -33.67
N PHE A 22 -37.80 -4.93 -34.74
CA PHE A 22 -38.40 -3.59 -34.66
C PHE A 22 -39.85 -3.65 -35.16
N ASN A 23 -40.80 -3.03 -34.44
CA ASN A 23 -42.14 -2.78 -34.95
C ASN A 23 -42.25 -1.31 -35.40
N GLY A 24 -41.80 -0.99 -36.63
CA GLY A 24 -41.86 0.35 -37.22
C GLY A 24 -41.24 0.47 -38.63
N GLU A 25 -41.41 1.62 -39.30
CA GLU A 25 -40.99 1.88 -40.71
C GLU A 25 -39.47 1.92 -40.95
N LEU A 26 -38.64 1.92 -39.91
CA LEU A 26 -37.17 1.86 -40.02
C LEU A 26 -36.74 0.41 -39.73
N GLU A 27 -36.51 -0.36 -40.80
CA GLU A 27 -36.65 -1.82 -40.83
C GLU A 27 -35.59 -2.63 -40.05
N ARG A 28 -36.05 -3.53 -39.18
CA ARG A 28 -35.52 -4.91 -39.12
C ARG A 28 -36.66 -5.92 -39.02
N ARG A 29 -36.84 -6.69 -40.09
CA ARG A 29 -37.98 -7.61 -40.30
C ARG A 29 -37.68 -9.08 -39.99
N ARG A 30 -36.47 -9.42 -39.52
CA ARG A 30 -36.05 -10.80 -39.21
C ARG A 30 -35.43 -10.86 -37.81
N PRO A 31 -35.73 -11.91 -37.01
CA PRO A 31 -35.07 -12.16 -35.73
C PRO A 31 -33.56 -12.32 -35.90
N LEU A 32 -32.80 -11.98 -34.86
CA LEU A 32 -31.36 -12.31 -34.77
C LEU A 32 -31.25 -13.83 -34.58
N THR A 33 -30.71 -14.52 -35.57
CA THR A 33 -30.66 -15.99 -35.58
C THR A 33 -29.28 -16.53 -35.27
N ASP A 34 -28.23 -15.74 -35.51
CA ASP A 34 -26.85 -16.12 -35.24
C ASP A 34 -25.98 -14.93 -34.78
N VAL A 35 -24.73 -15.26 -34.44
CA VAL A 35 -23.71 -14.32 -33.98
C VAL A 35 -23.45 -13.19 -35.00
N GLY A 36 -23.48 -13.51 -36.30
CA GLY A 36 -23.28 -12.54 -37.38
C GLY A 36 -24.38 -11.48 -37.39
N ASP A 37 -25.63 -11.89 -37.19
CA ASP A 37 -26.77 -10.98 -37.07
C ASP A 37 -26.63 -10.00 -35.88
N LEU A 38 -26.14 -10.51 -34.74
CA LEU A 38 -25.94 -9.74 -33.51
C LEU A 38 -24.80 -8.73 -33.66
N VAL A 39 -23.69 -9.13 -34.29
CA VAL A 39 -22.55 -8.26 -34.61
C VAL A 39 -22.94 -7.18 -35.62
N ALA A 40 -23.69 -7.52 -36.67
CA ALA A 40 -24.19 -6.57 -37.66
C ALA A 40 -25.13 -5.54 -37.01
N ALA A 41 -25.96 -5.97 -36.04
CA ALA A 41 -26.82 -5.10 -35.25
C ALA A 41 -26.02 -4.01 -34.53
N TYR A 42 -24.97 -4.43 -33.83
CA TYR A 42 -24.14 -3.52 -33.06
C TYR A 42 -23.41 -2.52 -33.96
N LYS A 43 -22.90 -2.96 -35.12
CA LYS A 43 -22.28 -2.06 -36.11
C LYS A 43 -23.24 -0.97 -36.58
N THR A 44 -24.52 -1.28 -36.75
CA THR A 44 -25.53 -0.28 -37.10
C THR A 44 -25.78 0.70 -35.95
N ALA A 45 -25.87 0.20 -34.71
CA ALA A 45 -26.15 1.02 -33.53
C ALA A 45 -24.97 1.90 -33.08
N ALA A 46 -23.73 1.48 -33.34
CA ALA A 46 -22.50 2.12 -32.83
C ALA A 46 -21.47 2.38 -33.94
N THR A 47 -21.91 3.11 -34.99
CA THR A 47 -21.31 3.12 -36.34
C THR A 47 -19.81 3.44 -36.49
N PRO A 48 -19.07 4.12 -35.58
CA PRO A 48 -17.62 4.22 -35.75
C PRO A 48 -16.80 3.11 -35.06
N LEU A 49 -17.37 2.27 -34.18
CA LEU A 49 -16.56 1.41 -33.29
C LEU A 49 -16.10 0.08 -33.91
N LEU A 50 -16.90 -0.52 -34.80
CA LEU A 50 -16.60 -1.83 -35.42
C LEU A 50 -16.65 -1.82 -36.96
N GLY A 51 -16.85 -0.65 -37.58
CA GLY A 51 -17.17 -0.53 -39.01
C GLY A 51 -16.09 -1.04 -39.98
N ALA A 52 -14.84 -1.15 -39.53
CA ALA A 52 -13.69 -1.53 -40.36
C ALA A 52 -13.24 -3.00 -40.21
N ILE A 53 -13.84 -3.77 -39.31
CA ILE A 53 -13.46 -5.17 -39.00
C ILE A 53 -14.44 -6.12 -39.69
N ASP A 54 -13.96 -7.18 -40.34
CA ASP A 54 -14.83 -8.18 -40.96
C ASP A 54 -15.67 -8.91 -39.88
N PRO A 55 -17.00 -9.07 -40.03
CA PRO A 55 -17.82 -9.84 -39.08
C PRO A 55 -17.27 -11.24 -38.76
N ASP A 56 -16.63 -11.91 -39.71
CA ASP A 56 -16.09 -13.27 -39.53
C ASP A 56 -14.86 -13.29 -38.61
N GLU A 57 -14.28 -12.12 -38.32
CA GLU A 57 -13.16 -11.95 -37.40
C GLU A 57 -13.59 -11.55 -35.99
N LEU A 58 -14.90 -11.48 -35.73
CA LEU A 58 -15.46 -11.10 -34.45
C LEU A 58 -15.99 -12.33 -33.71
N THR A 59 -15.69 -12.42 -32.43
CA THR A 59 -16.20 -13.47 -31.52
C THR A 59 -17.05 -12.85 -30.43
N ILE A 60 -18.01 -13.62 -29.91
CA ILE A 60 -18.90 -13.20 -28.83
C ILE A 60 -18.57 -14.01 -27.59
N HIS A 61 -18.50 -13.33 -26.45
CA HIS A 61 -18.25 -13.93 -25.16
C HIS A 61 -19.33 -13.53 -24.17
N TYR A 62 -19.55 -14.38 -23.18
CA TYR A 62 -20.45 -14.13 -22.04
C TYR A 62 -19.76 -14.53 -20.74
N VAL A 63 -20.16 -13.93 -19.62
CA VAL A 63 -19.53 -14.18 -18.31
C VAL A 63 -20.39 -15.11 -17.49
N VAL A 64 -19.80 -16.22 -17.01
CA VAL A 64 -20.42 -17.15 -16.06
C VAL A 64 -19.56 -17.20 -14.81
N ASN A 65 -20.13 -16.83 -13.66
CA ASN A 65 -19.42 -16.80 -12.37
C ASN A 65 -18.09 -16.02 -12.40
N GLY A 66 -18.03 -14.93 -13.18
CA GLY A 66 -16.83 -14.09 -13.32
C GLY A 66 -15.82 -14.58 -14.37
N VAL A 67 -16.05 -15.72 -15.02
CA VAL A 67 -15.20 -16.26 -16.08
C VAL A 67 -15.80 -15.95 -17.45
N GLU A 68 -15.04 -15.25 -18.30
CA GLU A 68 -15.39 -14.98 -19.70
C GLU A 68 -15.32 -16.29 -20.51
N THR A 69 -16.42 -16.65 -21.17
CA THR A 69 -16.58 -17.88 -21.94
C THR A 69 -16.94 -17.54 -23.38
N ASN A 70 -16.26 -18.15 -24.35
CA ASN A 70 -16.55 -17.98 -25.77
C ASN A 70 -17.87 -18.66 -26.13
N TYR A 71 -18.75 -17.92 -26.82
CA TYR A 71 -19.98 -18.44 -27.37
C TYR A 71 -19.73 -19.15 -28.71
N ASN A 72 -19.92 -20.47 -28.73
CA ASN A 72 -19.78 -21.26 -29.95
C ASN A 72 -20.96 -21.02 -30.90
N SER A 73 -20.67 -20.61 -32.13
CA SER A 73 -21.65 -20.22 -33.17
C SER A 73 -22.59 -21.34 -33.65
N TRP A 74 -22.42 -22.57 -33.16
CA TRP A 74 -23.26 -23.73 -33.48
C TRP A 74 -24.54 -23.79 -32.65
N ASP A 75 -24.57 -23.09 -31.50
CA ASP A 75 -25.75 -23.02 -30.65
C ASP A 75 -26.63 -21.82 -31.04
N PRO A 76 -27.96 -21.95 -31.02
CA PRO A 76 -28.87 -20.84 -31.31
C PRO A 76 -28.81 -19.80 -30.20
N ILE A 77 -28.93 -18.50 -30.52
CA ILE A 77 -28.86 -17.38 -29.55
C ILE A 77 -29.76 -17.58 -28.31
N SER A 78 -30.90 -18.27 -28.46
CA SER A 78 -31.78 -18.66 -27.35
C SER A 78 -31.11 -19.50 -26.25
N ALA A 79 -29.96 -20.14 -26.54
CA ALA A 79 -29.16 -20.90 -25.60
C ALA A 79 -28.41 -20.03 -24.58
N LEU A 80 -28.29 -18.71 -24.83
CA LEU A 80 -27.65 -17.77 -23.89
C LEU A 80 -28.46 -17.56 -22.60
N GLY A 81 -29.74 -17.92 -22.58
CA GLY A 81 -30.62 -17.76 -21.42
C GLY A 81 -30.68 -16.29 -20.97
N THR A 82 -30.25 -16.00 -19.73
CA THR A 82 -30.23 -14.65 -19.16
C THR A 82 -28.91 -13.89 -19.36
N ASN A 83 -27.92 -14.49 -20.00
CA ASN A 83 -26.63 -13.82 -20.23
C ASN A 83 -26.76 -12.80 -21.36
N GLY A 84 -26.32 -11.57 -21.13
CA GLY A 84 -26.47 -10.49 -22.10
C GLY A 84 -27.80 -9.75 -22.05
N THR A 85 -28.77 -10.15 -21.22
CA THR A 85 -30.11 -9.54 -21.21
C THR A 85 -30.24 -8.35 -20.25
N VAL A 86 -29.18 -8.01 -19.51
CA VAL A 86 -29.15 -6.89 -18.55
C VAL A 86 -27.88 -6.07 -18.79
N GLY A 87 -27.98 -4.74 -18.76
CA GLY A 87 -26.83 -3.84 -19.02
C GLY A 87 -25.63 -4.04 -18.08
N SER A 88 -25.84 -4.54 -16.87
CA SER A 88 -24.77 -4.89 -15.92
C SER A 88 -24.07 -6.22 -16.24
N ASN A 89 -24.62 -7.06 -17.12
CA ASN A 89 -24.04 -8.32 -17.59
C ASN A 89 -24.15 -8.46 -19.12
N PRO A 90 -23.44 -7.61 -19.88
CA PRO A 90 -23.54 -7.56 -21.33
C PRO A 90 -22.76 -8.68 -22.03
N LEU A 91 -23.17 -9.04 -23.26
CA LEU A 91 -22.34 -9.82 -24.19
C LEU A 91 -21.14 -9.00 -24.63
N ILE A 92 -19.99 -9.66 -24.82
CA ILE A 92 -18.73 -9.01 -25.14
C ILE A 92 -18.34 -9.37 -26.56
N ILE A 93 -18.20 -8.37 -27.45
CA ILE A 93 -17.60 -8.55 -28.77
C ILE A 93 -16.07 -8.40 -28.65
N ARG A 94 -15.34 -9.34 -29.23
CA ARG A 94 -13.87 -9.32 -29.36
C ARG A 94 -13.49 -9.48 -30.82
N SER A 95 -12.53 -8.71 -31.34
CA SER A 95 -11.88 -9.06 -32.60
C SER A 95 -10.73 -10.02 -32.39
N LEU A 96 -10.60 -11.00 -33.30
CA LEU A 96 -9.39 -11.78 -33.44
C LEU A 96 -8.17 -10.89 -33.71
N ARG A 97 -8.36 -9.70 -34.30
CA ARG A 97 -7.31 -8.67 -34.47
C ARG A 97 -6.93 -7.95 -33.18
N ASP A 98 -7.79 -7.91 -32.16
CA ASP A 98 -7.53 -7.21 -30.88
C ASP A 98 -6.67 -8.00 -29.91
N THR A 99 -6.37 -9.25 -30.26
CA THR A 99 -5.53 -10.12 -29.46
C THR A 99 -4.22 -10.39 -30.17
N ILE A 100 -3.19 -10.63 -29.39
CA ILE A 100 -1.84 -10.98 -29.82
C ILE A 100 -1.35 -12.16 -28.97
N THR A 101 -0.30 -12.83 -29.42
CA THR A 101 0.39 -13.81 -28.59
C THR A 101 1.04 -13.13 -27.39
N MET A 102 1.30 -13.88 -26.32
CA MET A 102 2.01 -13.34 -25.16
C MET A 102 3.40 -12.84 -25.53
N ASP A 103 4.09 -13.54 -26.43
CA ASP A 103 5.42 -13.14 -26.89
C ASP A 103 5.39 -11.77 -27.60
N GLU A 104 4.40 -11.55 -28.48
CA GLU A 104 4.15 -10.25 -29.11
C GLU A 104 3.81 -9.16 -28.08
N HIS A 105 3.04 -9.51 -27.03
CA HIS A 105 2.68 -8.58 -25.97
C HIS A 105 3.91 -8.13 -25.16
N MET A 106 4.78 -9.07 -24.80
CA MET A 106 5.96 -8.79 -23.97
C MET A 106 7.05 -8.01 -24.71
N VAL A 107 7.08 -7.98 -26.04
CA VAL A 107 8.07 -7.20 -26.81
C VAL A 107 7.53 -5.86 -27.31
N TRP A 108 6.31 -5.49 -26.92
CA TRP A 108 5.70 -4.24 -27.35
C TRP A 108 6.45 -3.02 -26.80
N SER A 109 6.65 -2.00 -27.65
CA SER A 109 7.35 -0.77 -27.25
C SER A 109 6.53 0.03 -26.24
N LEU A 110 7.15 0.38 -25.12
CA LEU A 110 6.54 1.24 -24.11
C LEU A 110 6.55 2.71 -24.55
N PRO A 111 5.55 3.52 -24.13
CA PRO A 111 5.52 4.94 -24.48
C PRO A 111 6.66 5.71 -23.83
N GLU A 112 7.21 6.71 -24.53
CA GLU A 112 8.20 7.61 -23.93
C GLU A 112 7.53 8.58 -22.93
N PRO A 113 8.14 8.81 -21.75
CA PRO A 113 7.64 9.78 -20.78
C PRO A 113 7.91 11.21 -21.28
N VAL A 114 6.94 12.11 -21.09
CA VAL A 114 7.09 13.54 -21.42
C VAL A 114 7.18 14.34 -20.13
N TYR A 115 8.30 15.01 -19.90
CA TYR A 115 8.54 15.83 -18.69
C TYR A 115 8.35 17.31 -18.98
N ASP A 116 7.65 18.02 -18.08
CA ASP A 116 7.58 19.48 -18.07
C ASP A 116 8.28 20.00 -16.82
N ASN A 117 9.61 20.08 -16.93
CA ASN A 117 10.54 20.74 -16.01
C ASN A 117 10.48 20.26 -14.53
N PRO A 118 11.15 19.14 -14.18
CA PRO A 118 11.10 18.56 -12.85
C PRO A 118 12.01 19.34 -11.87
N VAL A 119 11.55 20.49 -11.39
CA VAL A 119 12.24 21.23 -10.33
C VAL A 119 11.52 21.02 -9.01
N SER A 120 11.87 19.93 -8.35
CA SER A 120 11.90 19.90 -6.89
C SER A 120 12.71 18.69 -6.47
N ARG A 121 13.93 18.92 -5.99
CA ARG A 121 14.60 17.93 -5.14
C ARG A 121 13.80 17.91 -3.84
N PRO A 122 13.06 16.84 -3.50
CA PRO A 122 12.46 16.74 -2.18
C PRO A 122 13.58 16.78 -1.14
N ASN A 123 13.30 17.40 0.00
CA ASN A 123 14.16 17.28 1.17
C ASN A 123 14.19 15.79 1.55
N THR A 124 15.25 15.09 1.18
CA THR A 124 15.47 13.73 1.68
C THR A 124 15.68 13.85 3.18
N SER A 125 14.79 13.19 3.92
CA SER A 125 14.83 13.19 5.37
C SER A 125 16.22 12.72 5.83
N GLY A 126 16.85 13.50 6.71
CA GLY A 126 18.23 13.29 7.14
C GLY A 126 18.46 12.04 7.98
N ARG A 127 17.48 11.12 8.07
CA ARG A 127 17.58 9.92 8.87
C ARG A 127 18.49 8.89 8.20
N ILE A 128 19.19 8.13 9.02
CA ILE A 128 20.01 7.01 8.58
C ILE A 128 19.20 5.77 8.93
N TRP A 129 18.71 5.06 7.92
CA TRP A 129 17.99 3.82 8.11
C TRP A 129 18.95 2.66 8.30
N LYS A 130 18.49 1.59 8.96
CA LYS A 130 19.27 0.37 9.06
C LYS A 130 19.34 -0.30 7.69
N LYS A 131 20.55 -0.44 7.19
CA LYS A 131 20.81 -1.11 5.92
C LYS A 131 20.58 -2.64 6.02
N PRO A 132 20.16 -3.31 4.93
CA PRO A 132 20.35 -4.76 4.78
C PRO A 132 21.81 -5.15 5.08
N THR A 133 22.01 -6.40 5.49
CA THR A 133 23.35 -6.89 5.87
C THR A 133 24.27 -6.91 4.66
N HIS A 134 23.72 -7.37 3.53
CA HIS A 134 24.41 -7.41 2.25
C HIS A 134 23.47 -6.98 1.13
N VAL A 135 24.03 -6.27 0.15
CA VAL A 135 23.37 -5.95 -1.12
C VAL A 135 24.25 -6.51 -2.24
N PHE A 136 23.71 -7.44 -3.02
CA PHE A 136 24.41 -8.10 -4.12
C PHE A 136 23.68 -7.90 -5.44
N LEU A 137 24.44 -7.96 -6.53
CA LEU A 137 23.89 -8.02 -7.87
C LEU A 137 23.21 -9.37 -8.09
N TRP A 138 21.97 -9.36 -8.57
CA TRP A 138 21.28 -10.53 -9.08
C TRP A 138 21.75 -10.81 -10.52
N SER A 139 22.95 -11.38 -10.62
CA SER A 139 23.72 -11.45 -11.89
C SER A 139 23.12 -12.37 -12.95
N ASP A 140 22.40 -13.42 -12.57
CA ASP A 140 21.77 -14.38 -13.48
C ASP A 140 20.31 -14.04 -13.84
N PHE A 141 19.80 -12.89 -13.36
CA PHE A 141 18.40 -12.49 -13.58
C PHE A 141 18.01 -12.47 -15.06
N LYS A 142 18.76 -11.73 -15.90
CA LYS A 142 18.47 -11.65 -17.35
C LYS A 142 18.55 -13.01 -18.05
N GLN A 143 19.51 -13.85 -17.66
CA GLN A 143 19.63 -15.19 -18.23
C GLN A 143 18.42 -16.04 -17.85
N SER A 144 17.98 -15.96 -16.59
CA SER A 144 16.78 -16.66 -16.10
C SER A 144 15.51 -16.23 -16.86
N VAL A 145 15.40 -14.94 -17.21
CA VAL A 145 14.30 -14.44 -18.05
C VAL A 145 14.33 -15.11 -19.43
N VAL A 146 15.50 -15.15 -20.08
CA VAL A 146 15.65 -15.77 -21.42
C VAL A 146 15.34 -17.27 -21.37
N ASP A 147 15.86 -17.97 -20.37
CA ASP A 147 15.64 -19.41 -20.19
C ASP A 147 14.15 -19.71 -19.93
N TRP A 148 13.49 -18.88 -19.11
CA TRP A 148 12.05 -18.99 -18.84
C TRP A 148 11.22 -18.78 -20.09
N ILE A 149 11.53 -17.79 -20.94
CA ILE A 149 10.84 -17.57 -22.20
C ILE A 149 10.97 -18.80 -23.10
N GLY A 150 12.19 -19.34 -23.23
CA GLY A 150 12.44 -20.54 -24.02
C GLY A 150 11.67 -21.76 -23.52
N ALA A 151 11.59 -21.95 -22.20
CA ALA A 151 10.91 -23.07 -21.57
C ALA A 151 9.37 -22.99 -21.65
N ASN A 152 8.80 -21.79 -21.71
CA ASN A 152 7.34 -21.57 -21.62
C ASN A 152 6.68 -21.14 -22.94
N HIS A 153 7.38 -21.26 -24.06
CA HIS A 153 6.88 -20.89 -25.40
C HIS A 153 5.50 -21.47 -25.74
N HIS A 154 5.18 -22.68 -25.26
CA HIS A 154 3.86 -23.29 -25.46
C HIS A 154 2.73 -22.56 -24.71
N GLN A 155 2.99 -22.05 -23.51
CA GLN A 155 2.03 -21.25 -22.74
C GLN A 155 1.89 -19.84 -23.34
N HIS A 156 2.97 -19.29 -23.90
CA HIS A 156 2.97 -17.96 -24.52
C HIS A 156 2.20 -17.89 -25.85
N SER A 157 1.86 -19.04 -26.42
CA SER A 157 1.00 -19.14 -27.60
C SER A 157 -0.47 -18.79 -27.31
N GLN A 158 -0.85 -18.65 -26.03
CA GLN A 158 -2.16 -18.14 -25.64
C GLN A 158 -2.35 -16.69 -26.09
N ARG A 159 -3.55 -16.36 -26.55
CA ARG A 159 -3.88 -15.03 -27.05
C ARG A 159 -4.35 -14.14 -25.91
N VAL A 160 -3.71 -12.99 -25.76
CA VAL A 160 -4.08 -11.93 -24.80
C VAL A 160 -4.54 -10.69 -25.54
N GLN A 161 -5.26 -9.80 -24.83
CA GLN A 161 -5.61 -8.49 -25.39
C GLN A 161 -4.35 -7.67 -25.66
N ARG A 162 -4.39 -6.88 -26.74
CA ARG A 162 -3.34 -5.91 -27.03
C ARG A 162 -3.15 -4.93 -25.86
N PRO A 163 -1.90 -4.56 -25.55
CA PRO A 163 -1.63 -3.55 -24.53
C PRO A 163 -2.20 -2.20 -24.98
N VAL A 164 -2.91 -1.53 -24.08
CA VAL A 164 -3.42 -0.18 -24.31
C VAL A 164 -2.64 0.76 -23.41
N PHE A 165 -1.83 1.61 -24.04
CA PHE A 165 -1.03 2.61 -23.35
C PHE A 165 -1.79 3.93 -23.24
N VAL A 166 -1.60 4.61 -22.12
CA VAL A 166 -2.12 5.94 -21.89
C VAL A 166 -1.06 6.96 -22.29
N SER A 167 -1.34 7.70 -23.35
CA SER A 167 -0.52 8.81 -23.85
C SER A 167 -1.03 10.16 -23.35
N GLY A 168 -0.15 11.18 -23.32
CA GLY A 168 -0.54 12.56 -23.01
C GLY A 168 -0.54 12.93 -21.52
N ILE A 169 -0.04 12.05 -20.66
CA ILE A 169 0.30 12.41 -19.28
C ILE A 169 1.63 13.16 -19.31
N ILE A 170 1.60 14.43 -18.91
CA ILE A 170 2.80 15.24 -18.73
C ILE A 170 3.27 15.06 -17.29
N ILE A 171 4.54 14.70 -17.12
CA ILE A 171 5.16 14.53 -15.83
C ILE A 171 5.65 15.91 -15.36
N THR A 172 4.81 16.58 -14.58
CA THR A 172 5.04 17.95 -14.05
C THR A 172 5.63 17.93 -12.64
N GLU A 173 5.17 16.98 -11.82
CA GLU A 173 5.67 16.74 -10.45
C GLU A 173 6.15 15.30 -10.35
N GLU A 174 7.43 15.14 -10.01
CA GLU A 174 8.20 13.98 -10.44
C GLU A 174 7.73 12.63 -9.90
N VAL A 175 7.07 12.58 -8.73
CA VAL A 175 6.53 11.30 -8.21
C VAL A 175 5.01 11.24 -8.34
N GLN A 176 4.28 12.32 -8.07
CA GLN A 176 2.81 12.29 -8.08
C GLN A 176 2.22 12.04 -9.48
N SER A 177 2.86 12.58 -10.53
CA SER A 177 2.43 12.40 -11.92
C SER A 177 3.11 11.20 -12.61
N LEU A 178 4.26 10.75 -12.09
CA LEU A 178 4.96 9.54 -12.57
C LEU A 178 4.27 8.26 -12.09
N GLN A 179 3.79 8.23 -10.85
CA GLN A 179 3.05 7.09 -10.29
C GLN A 179 1.88 6.58 -11.15
N PRO A 180 0.90 7.42 -11.54
CA PRO A 180 -0.17 6.94 -12.40
C PRO A 180 0.35 6.49 -13.77
N PHE A 181 1.43 7.10 -14.28
CA PHE A 181 2.04 6.72 -15.55
C PHE A 181 2.69 5.33 -15.48
N ILE A 182 3.52 5.04 -14.47
CA ILE A 182 4.12 3.72 -14.22
C ILE A 182 3.03 2.67 -14.05
N LYS A 183 2.02 2.93 -13.22
CA LYS A 183 0.92 1.99 -13.01
C LYS A 183 0.22 1.62 -14.31
N LEU A 184 -0.16 2.61 -15.13
CA LEU A 184 -0.96 2.40 -16.33
C LEU A 184 -0.16 1.77 -17.46
N ASN A 185 1.07 2.23 -17.68
CA ASN A 185 1.88 1.86 -18.85
C ASN A 185 2.87 0.71 -18.59
N LEU A 186 3.17 0.40 -17.32
CA LEU A 186 4.11 -0.67 -16.96
C LEU A 186 3.43 -1.79 -16.18
N LEU A 187 2.91 -1.51 -14.98
CA LEU A 187 2.44 -2.54 -14.03
C LEU A 187 1.11 -3.18 -14.45
N ASN A 188 0.14 -2.39 -14.92
CA ASN A 188 -1.14 -2.92 -15.41
C ASN A 188 -0.96 -3.74 -16.69
N ILE A 189 0.00 -3.37 -17.53
CA ILE A 189 0.31 -4.09 -18.75
C ILE A 189 0.87 -5.47 -18.41
N SER A 190 1.85 -5.54 -17.51
CA SER A 190 2.44 -6.83 -17.11
C SER A 190 1.45 -7.72 -16.34
N ALA A 191 0.52 -7.15 -15.57
CA ALA A 191 -0.50 -7.90 -14.86
C ALA A 191 -1.48 -8.64 -15.80
N LYS A 192 -1.74 -8.08 -16.99
CA LYS A 192 -2.61 -8.68 -18.01
C LYS A 192 -1.99 -9.89 -18.72
N CYS A 193 -0.68 -10.12 -18.54
CA CYS A 193 0.01 -11.29 -19.09
C CYS A 193 -0.31 -12.60 -18.34
N PHE A 194 -0.99 -12.56 -17.19
CA PHE A 194 -1.30 -13.77 -16.42
C PHE A 194 -2.72 -14.24 -16.70
N ILE A 195 -2.90 -15.56 -16.77
CA ILE A 195 -4.20 -16.18 -17.03
C ILE A 195 -4.60 -17.05 -15.83
N PRO A 196 -5.77 -16.79 -15.21
CA PRO A 196 -6.74 -15.76 -15.60
C PRO A 196 -6.30 -14.33 -15.20
N PRO A 197 -6.55 -13.31 -16.06
CA PRO A 197 -6.14 -11.92 -15.78
C PRO A 197 -6.82 -11.27 -14.56
N SER A 198 -7.80 -11.96 -13.96
CA SER A 198 -8.53 -11.50 -12.77
C SER A 198 -7.74 -11.63 -11.48
N GLU A 199 -6.73 -12.51 -11.45
CA GLU A 199 -5.99 -12.84 -10.22
C GLU A 199 -4.92 -11.80 -9.89
N PHE A 200 -4.16 -11.32 -10.88
CA PHE A 200 -3.02 -10.42 -10.67
C PHE A 200 -3.37 -8.96 -10.96
N LYS A 201 -3.11 -8.05 -10.01
CA LYS A 201 -3.47 -6.63 -10.15
C LYS A 201 -2.44 -5.70 -9.52
N ALA A 202 -2.12 -4.62 -10.22
CA ALA A 202 -1.41 -3.47 -9.63
C ALA A 202 -2.39 -2.59 -8.84
N ARG A 203 -2.07 -2.29 -7.58
CA ARG A 203 -2.89 -1.48 -6.68
C ARG A 203 -2.04 -0.37 -6.06
N ARG A 204 -2.68 0.73 -5.67
CA ARG A 204 -2.01 1.78 -4.87
C ARG A 204 -1.98 1.40 -3.39
N GLN A 205 -3.06 0.81 -2.91
CA GLN A 205 -3.20 0.45 -1.51
C GLN A 205 -4.19 -0.69 -1.37
N ILE A 206 -4.03 -1.48 -0.31
CA ILE A 206 -5.03 -2.40 0.23
C ILE A 206 -5.01 -2.32 1.76
N THR A 207 -6.12 -2.69 2.41
CA THR A 207 -6.28 -2.57 3.86
C THR A 207 -5.24 -3.36 4.65
N SER A 208 -4.83 -4.53 4.15
CA SER A 208 -3.83 -5.40 4.80
C SER A 208 -2.38 -4.92 4.61
N CYS A 209 -2.13 -3.88 3.81
CA CYS A 209 -0.79 -3.36 3.60
C CYS A 209 -0.36 -2.43 4.75
N VAL A 210 0.80 -2.74 5.33
CA VAL A 210 1.44 -1.93 6.37
C VAL A 210 2.41 -0.94 5.73
N GLY A 211 2.38 0.31 6.20
CA GLY A 211 3.08 1.44 5.57
C GLY A 211 2.38 1.95 4.32
N GLU A 212 3.06 2.84 3.59
CA GLU A 212 2.51 3.48 2.40
C GLU A 212 3.40 3.30 1.16
N PRO A 213 3.66 2.07 0.68
CA PRO A 213 4.41 1.89 -0.56
C PRO A 213 3.70 2.54 -1.76
N ASP A 214 4.46 2.95 -2.78
CA ASP A 214 3.91 3.68 -3.94
C ASP A 214 2.88 2.84 -4.73
N HIS A 215 3.22 1.58 -5.00
CA HIS A 215 2.31 0.59 -5.56
C HIS A 215 2.57 -0.80 -5.00
N LEU A 216 1.63 -1.70 -5.26
CA LEU A 216 1.64 -3.09 -4.85
C LEU A 216 1.22 -3.95 -6.05
N MET A 217 1.87 -5.09 -6.24
CA MET A 217 1.28 -6.17 -7.03
C MET A 217 0.54 -7.10 -6.07
N THR A 218 -0.70 -7.43 -6.42
CA THR A 218 -1.56 -8.30 -5.63
C THR A 218 -2.01 -9.51 -6.43
N ARG A 219 -2.19 -10.64 -5.75
CA ARG A 219 -2.79 -11.86 -6.28
C ARG A 219 -3.87 -12.34 -5.32
N ASP A 220 -5.07 -12.59 -5.83
CA ASP A 220 -6.22 -13.05 -5.02
C ASP A 220 -6.54 -12.15 -3.82
N GLY A 221 -6.20 -10.86 -3.93
CA GLY A 221 -6.38 -9.87 -2.85
C GLY A 221 -5.18 -9.72 -1.92
N GLU A 222 -4.20 -10.63 -1.97
CA GLU A 222 -3.00 -10.59 -1.15
C GLU A 222 -1.87 -9.81 -1.82
N VAL A 223 -1.09 -9.05 -1.05
CA VAL A 223 0.16 -8.45 -1.56
C VAL A 223 1.13 -9.56 -1.91
N VAL A 224 1.80 -9.46 -3.05
CA VAL A 224 2.88 -10.38 -3.44
C VAL A 224 4.19 -9.67 -3.77
N THR A 225 4.12 -8.41 -4.22
CA THR A 225 5.29 -7.58 -4.53
C THR A 225 5.07 -6.15 -4.04
N ILE A 226 6.08 -5.58 -3.40
CA ILE A 226 6.14 -4.15 -3.07
C ILE A 226 6.77 -3.38 -4.24
N VAL A 227 6.18 -2.25 -4.62
CA VAL A 227 6.72 -1.41 -5.70
C VAL A 227 6.98 -0.01 -5.15
N GLU A 228 8.22 0.44 -5.27
CA GLU A 228 8.64 1.80 -4.94
C GLU A 228 9.12 2.52 -6.19
N GLU A 229 8.82 3.81 -6.26
CA GLU A 229 9.04 4.62 -7.44
C GLU A 229 9.79 5.88 -7.06
N LYS A 230 10.78 6.23 -7.88
CA LYS A 230 11.58 7.45 -7.70
C LYS A 230 11.89 8.02 -9.07
N GLY A 231 11.95 9.33 -9.15
CA GLY A 231 12.29 9.99 -10.40
C GLY A 231 13.75 9.80 -10.83
N ASN A 232 14.06 10.16 -12.07
CA ASN A 232 15.35 9.86 -12.68
C ASN A 232 16.53 10.59 -12.04
N TRP A 233 16.36 11.73 -11.37
CA TRP A 233 17.50 12.31 -10.66
C TRP A 233 17.93 11.45 -9.47
N ALA A 234 16.99 10.74 -8.84
CA ALA A 234 17.27 9.85 -7.71
C ALA A 234 17.85 8.52 -8.19
N LEU A 235 17.39 8.01 -9.35
CA LEU A 235 17.78 6.71 -9.93
C LEU A 235 18.48 6.85 -11.29
N SER A 236 19.46 7.74 -11.39
CA SER A 236 20.13 8.11 -12.65
C SER A 236 21.12 7.09 -13.22
N THR A 237 21.38 5.97 -12.53
CA THR A 237 22.35 4.95 -12.93
C THR A 237 21.69 3.58 -12.96
N GLY A 238 22.01 2.76 -13.97
CA GLY A 238 21.54 1.38 -14.08
C GLY A 238 22.10 0.43 -13.00
N ASP A 239 23.25 0.74 -12.41
CA ASP A 239 23.90 -0.12 -11.41
C ASP A 239 23.83 0.51 -10.01
N ILE A 240 22.71 0.25 -9.34
CA ILE A 240 22.46 0.77 -7.98
C ILE A 240 23.38 0.09 -6.97
N VAL A 241 23.69 -1.20 -7.15
CA VAL A 241 24.47 -2.02 -6.22
C VAL A 241 25.86 -1.44 -6.01
N ASN A 242 26.58 -1.11 -7.09
CA ASN A 242 27.93 -0.55 -6.99
C ASN A 242 27.95 0.86 -6.35
N SER A 243 26.83 1.58 -6.41
CA SER A 243 26.70 2.91 -5.81
C SER A 243 26.10 2.92 -4.40
N TYR A 244 25.71 1.75 -3.88
CA TYR A 244 24.87 1.65 -2.68
C TYR A 244 25.55 2.23 -1.42
N ASP A 245 26.85 2.02 -1.25
CA ASP A 245 27.57 2.57 -0.09
C ASP A 245 28.12 3.98 -0.30
N THR A 246 28.14 4.47 -1.54
CA THR A 246 28.73 5.76 -1.89
C THR A 246 27.68 6.86 -2.11
N GLU A 247 26.44 6.52 -2.42
CA GLU A 247 25.41 7.46 -2.90
C GLU A 247 24.13 7.38 -2.07
N ARG A 248 24.00 8.33 -1.12
CA ARG A 248 22.95 8.33 -0.08
C ARG A 248 21.53 8.28 -0.64
N THR A 249 21.25 9.00 -1.72
CA THR A 249 19.90 9.06 -2.31
C THR A 249 19.46 7.70 -2.84
N ARG A 250 20.36 6.96 -3.51
CA ARG A 250 20.08 5.64 -4.08
C ARG A 250 19.98 4.59 -2.99
N ALA A 251 20.89 4.66 -2.01
CA ALA A 251 20.82 3.84 -0.80
C ALA A 251 19.46 3.99 -0.14
N SER A 252 19.01 5.24 0.06
CA SER A 252 17.69 5.53 0.64
C SER A 252 16.56 4.96 -0.20
N ALA A 253 16.55 5.08 -1.54
CA ALA A 253 15.49 4.47 -2.35
C ALA A 253 15.39 2.94 -2.15
N LEU A 254 16.52 2.25 -2.11
CA LEU A 254 16.58 0.80 -1.92
C LEU A 254 16.23 0.39 -0.47
N ASP A 255 16.71 1.15 0.51
CA ASP A 255 16.42 0.93 1.93
C ASP A 255 14.92 1.13 2.22
N GLN A 256 14.27 2.10 1.57
CA GLN A 256 12.81 2.31 1.69
C GLN A 256 12.05 1.07 1.24
N LEU A 257 12.36 0.60 0.02
CA LEU A 257 11.76 -0.61 -0.54
C LEU A 257 12.01 -1.81 0.36
N TYR A 258 13.24 -1.97 0.85
CA TYR A 258 13.63 -3.04 1.76
C TYR A 258 12.79 -3.06 3.05
N HIS A 259 12.58 -1.90 3.68
CA HIS A 259 11.78 -1.81 4.89
C HIS A 259 10.29 -2.08 4.61
N TYR A 260 9.73 -1.61 3.49
CA TYR A 260 8.35 -1.98 3.12
C TYR A 260 8.19 -3.47 2.80
N MET A 261 9.19 -4.09 2.19
CA MET A 261 9.23 -5.54 1.99
C MET A 261 9.23 -6.28 3.33
N ARG A 262 10.01 -5.82 4.32
CA ARG A 262 9.98 -6.37 5.69
C ARG A 262 8.64 -6.18 6.38
N LEU A 263 8.10 -4.96 6.37
CA LEU A 263 6.81 -4.62 7.00
C LEU A 263 5.66 -5.50 6.52
N ASN A 264 5.71 -5.94 5.26
CA ASN A 264 4.65 -6.75 4.65
C ASN A 264 5.06 -8.22 4.49
N HIS A 265 6.16 -8.66 5.10
CA HIS A 265 6.68 -10.02 5.00
C HIS A 265 6.82 -10.53 3.56
N ARG A 266 7.33 -9.69 2.65
CA ARG A 266 7.54 -10.02 1.24
C ARG A 266 9.00 -10.18 0.87
N GLN A 267 9.26 -11.19 0.05
CA GLN A 267 10.59 -11.49 -0.49
C GLN A 267 10.90 -10.68 -1.74
N TYR A 268 9.89 -10.20 -2.46
CA TYR A 268 10.06 -9.60 -3.78
C TYR A 268 9.63 -8.14 -3.80
N GLY A 269 10.45 -7.32 -4.46
CA GLY A 269 10.21 -5.89 -4.64
C GLY A 269 10.59 -5.43 -6.04
N ILE A 270 10.01 -4.30 -6.45
CA ILE A 270 10.34 -3.59 -7.69
C ILE A 270 10.68 -2.16 -7.32
N LEU A 271 11.81 -1.67 -7.83
CA LEU A 271 12.17 -0.26 -7.80
C LEU A 271 12.11 0.25 -9.24
N SER A 272 11.44 1.37 -9.50
CA SER A 272 11.34 1.90 -10.87
C SER A 272 11.41 3.41 -10.94
N SER A 273 12.05 3.91 -11.99
CA SER A 273 11.94 5.30 -12.43
C SER A 273 11.15 5.46 -13.72
N TYR A 274 10.39 4.43 -14.09
CA TYR A 274 9.89 4.16 -15.43
C TYR A 274 11.00 3.90 -16.45
N GLU A 275 11.95 4.83 -16.60
CA GLU A 275 13.03 4.71 -17.58
C GLU A 275 13.94 3.52 -17.30
N ASN A 276 14.16 3.20 -16.02
CA ASN A 276 14.85 2.00 -15.58
C ASN A 276 14.04 1.31 -14.50
N THR A 277 14.02 -0.02 -14.54
CA THR A 277 13.34 -0.87 -13.54
C THR A 277 14.31 -1.90 -12.99
N TRP A 278 14.36 -2.01 -11.66
CA TRP A 278 15.17 -2.97 -10.91
C TRP A 278 14.26 -3.97 -10.19
N PHE A 279 14.64 -5.23 -10.25
CA PHE A 279 13.96 -6.33 -9.58
C PHE A 279 14.76 -6.72 -8.34
N VAL A 280 14.05 -6.85 -7.21
CA VAL A 280 14.67 -7.04 -5.90
C VAL A 280 14.15 -8.33 -5.29
N HIS A 281 15.07 -9.13 -4.75
CA HIS A 281 14.79 -10.35 -4.02
C HIS A 281 15.53 -10.34 -2.69
N ARG A 282 14.80 -10.53 -1.59
CA ARG A 282 15.32 -10.65 -0.23
C ARG A 282 15.41 -12.12 0.17
N ASN A 283 16.58 -12.53 0.62
CA ASN A 283 16.83 -13.85 1.19
C ASN A 283 17.39 -13.74 2.62
N GLN A 284 17.15 -14.76 3.44
CA GLN A 284 17.71 -14.89 4.79
C GLN A 284 18.96 -15.75 4.85
N GLU A 285 19.25 -16.47 3.77
CA GLU A 285 20.48 -17.22 3.58
C GLU A 285 21.48 -16.36 2.82
N CYS A 286 22.63 -16.08 3.43
CA CYS A 286 23.76 -15.45 2.75
C CYS A 286 24.64 -16.56 2.15
N ALA A 287 24.66 -16.69 0.82
CA ALA A 287 25.48 -17.68 0.12
C ALA A 287 27.00 -17.53 0.38
N VAL A 288 27.43 -16.41 0.94
CA VAL A 288 28.83 -16.05 1.19
C VAL A 288 29.21 -16.20 2.67
N CYS A 289 28.22 -16.31 3.57
CA CYS A 289 28.43 -16.30 5.01
C CYS A 289 28.32 -17.73 5.54
N GLU A 290 29.43 -18.30 6.02
CA GLU A 290 29.46 -19.63 6.65
C GLU A 290 28.91 -19.64 8.10
N GLU A 291 28.57 -18.47 8.64
CA GLU A 291 28.07 -18.36 10.01
C GLU A 291 26.58 -18.72 10.13
N PRO A 292 26.16 -19.39 11.23
CA PRO A 292 24.76 -19.78 11.47
C PRO A 292 23.83 -18.61 11.84
N GLN A 293 24.21 -17.36 11.55
CA GLN A 293 23.39 -16.18 11.82
C GLN A 293 22.48 -15.89 10.63
N VAL A 294 21.25 -15.45 10.91
CA VAL A 294 20.29 -15.08 9.86
C VAL A 294 20.76 -13.77 9.21
N HIS A 295 21.21 -13.84 7.96
CA HIS A 295 21.73 -12.71 7.20
C HIS A 295 20.68 -12.19 6.23
N GLU A 296 20.17 -10.99 6.47
CA GLU A 296 19.25 -10.34 5.54
C GLU A 296 20.02 -9.82 4.32
N THR A 297 19.95 -10.60 3.25
CA THR A 297 20.66 -10.34 1.99
C THR A 297 19.66 -9.87 0.94
N LEU A 298 20.01 -8.78 0.24
CA LEU A 298 19.21 -8.21 -0.83
C LEU A 298 19.91 -8.42 -2.17
N TYR A 299 19.27 -9.11 -3.10
CA TYR A 299 19.70 -9.27 -4.47
C TYR A 299 18.96 -8.28 -5.35
N VAL A 300 19.68 -7.48 -6.12
CA VAL A 300 19.11 -6.43 -6.99
C VAL A 300 19.58 -6.69 -8.41
N SER A 301 18.68 -6.77 -9.38
CA SER A 301 19.05 -6.89 -10.79
C SER A 301 19.81 -5.64 -11.25
N GLU A 302 20.44 -5.70 -12.42
CA GLU A 302 20.78 -4.45 -13.13
C GLU A 302 19.50 -3.69 -13.52
N GLY A 303 19.63 -2.39 -13.78
CA GLY A 303 18.54 -1.54 -14.25
C GLY A 303 18.15 -1.89 -15.67
N ILE A 304 16.91 -2.33 -15.87
CA ILE A 304 16.37 -2.66 -17.17
C ILE A 304 15.75 -1.40 -17.77
N SER A 305 16.35 -0.88 -18.84
CA SER A 305 15.81 0.29 -19.54
C SER A 305 14.46 -0.04 -20.18
N PHE A 306 13.53 0.92 -20.17
CA PHE A 306 12.23 0.79 -20.85
C PHE A 306 12.35 0.59 -22.37
N THR A 307 13.50 0.94 -22.96
CA THR A 307 13.82 0.74 -24.39
C THR A 307 14.58 -0.55 -24.68
N ALA A 308 14.94 -1.32 -23.65
CA ALA A 308 15.70 -2.56 -23.79
C ALA A 308 14.94 -3.58 -24.67
N GLN A 309 15.69 -4.28 -25.52
CA GLN A 309 15.14 -5.26 -26.46
C GLN A 309 15.42 -6.71 -26.04
N THR A 310 16.44 -6.94 -25.20
CA THR A 310 16.91 -8.29 -24.85
C THR A 310 17.44 -8.36 -23.40
N PRO A 311 16.64 -8.89 -22.45
CA PRO A 311 15.18 -8.96 -22.48
C PRO A 311 14.55 -7.55 -22.37
N THR A 312 13.30 -7.41 -22.82
CA THR A 312 12.50 -6.21 -22.58
C THR A 312 12.07 -6.13 -21.11
N VAL A 313 11.69 -4.94 -20.63
CA VAL A 313 11.17 -4.80 -19.25
C VAL A 313 9.87 -5.58 -19.04
N GLN A 314 9.02 -5.72 -20.06
CA GLN A 314 7.78 -6.51 -19.99
C GLN A 314 8.05 -8.02 -19.92
N GLN A 315 9.10 -8.50 -20.61
CA GLN A 315 9.60 -9.88 -20.45
C GLN A 315 10.11 -10.11 -19.02
N CYS A 316 10.91 -9.16 -18.48
CA CYS A 316 11.38 -9.23 -17.10
C CYS A 316 10.25 -9.24 -16.08
N LEU A 317 9.25 -8.36 -16.23
CA LEU A 317 8.07 -8.31 -15.35
C LEU A 317 7.26 -9.60 -15.42
N SER A 318 7.10 -10.17 -16.61
CA SER A 318 6.35 -11.43 -16.78
C SER A 318 7.09 -12.60 -16.13
N TYR A 319 8.41 -12.72 -16.33
CA TYR A 319 9.22 -13.68 -15.58
C TYR A 319 9.12 -13.47 -14.07
N PHE A 320 9.30 -12.23 -13.61
CA PHE A 320 9.29 -11.88 -12.18
C PHE A 320 7.95 -12.23 -11.53
N ASN A 321 6.84 -11.83 -12.14
CA ASN A 321 5.51 -12.17 -11.67
C ASN A 321 5.31 -13.70 -11.67
N SER A 322 5.92 -14.46 -12.59
CA SER A 322 5.82 -15.94 -12.60
C SER A 322 6.51 -16.59 -11.41
N ILE A 323 7.68 -16.10 -10.98
CA ILE A 323 8.40 -16.66 -9.82
C ILE A 323 7.77 -16.25 -8.49
N VAL A 324 7.23 -15.03 -8.42
CA VAL A 324 6.43 -14.59 -7.27
C VAL A 324 5.15 -15.42 -7.14
N ASN A 325 4.61 -15.94 -8.25
CA ASN A 325 3.41 -16.79 -8.29
C ASN A 325 3.62 -18.20 -7.65
N HIS A 326 4.81 -18.79 -7.79
CA HIS A 326 5.06 -20.18 -7.37
C HIS A 326 5.51 -20.29 -5.90
N ASN A 327 6.04 -19.21 -5.34
CA ASN A 327 6.50 -19.19 -3.95
C ASN A 327 5.34 -18.75 -3.04
N HIS A 328 4.56 -19.70 -2.53
CA HIS A 328 3.80 -19.51 -1.30
C HIS A 328 4.78 -19.39 -0.14
N MET A 329 5.49 -18.28 -0.01
CA MET A 329 6.41 -18.08 1.09
C MET A 329 6.19 -16.69 1.69
N ASP A 330 5.59 -16.70 2.89
CA ASP A 330 5.89 -15.68 3.88
C ASP A 330 7.41 -15.59 4.00
N SER A 331 7.96 -14.38 3.89
CA SER A 331 9.33 -14.17 4.34
C SER A 331 9.48 -14.79 5.73
N PRO A 332 10.55 -15.54 6.03
CA PRO A 332 10.74 -15.95 7.41
C PRO A 332 10.86 -14.69 8.30
N HIS A 333 10.52 -14.83 9.58
CA HIS A 333 10.50 -13.74 10.56
C HIS A 333 11.81 -12.95 10.51
N ALA A 334 11.72 -11.64 10.69
CA ALA A 334 12.91 -10.83 10.76
C ALA A 334 13.82 -11.30 11.90
N SER A 335 15.14 -11.25 11.70
CA SER A 335 16.11 -11.57 12.75
C SER A 335 15.87 -10.63 13.93
N LYS A 336 15.41 -11.16 15.07
CA LYS A 336 15.20 -10.39 16.29
C LYS A 336 16.42 -9.50 16.57
N ARG A 337 16.18 -8.20 16.67
CA ARG A 337 17.20 -7.19 17.02
C ARG A 337 17.98 -7.66 18.26
N PRO A 338 19.33 -7.66 18.26
CA PRO A 338 20.08 -7.76 19.50
C PRO A 338 19.74 -6.52 20.33
N SER A 339 19.09 -6.71 21.48
CA SER A 339 18.80 -5.62 22.40
C SER A 339 20.08 -4.82 22.70
N ARG A 340 20.04 -3.48 22.56
CA ARG A 340 21.14 -2.59 22.97
C ARG A 340 21.47 -2.67 24.47
N ALA A 341 20.77 -3.51 25.23
CA ALA A 341 20.97 -3.73 26.66
C ALA A 341 22.16 -4.64 27.01
N SER A 342 22.78 -5.35 26.07
CA SER A 342 23.75 -6.42 26.41
C SER A 342 25.23 -6.14 26.08
N SER A 343 25.58 -4.97 25.53
CA SER A 343 26.98 -4.66 25.16
C SER A 343 27.64 -3.62 26.07
N ALA A 344 27.37 -3.68 27.37
CA ALA A 344 28.17 -3.02 28.39
C ALA A 344 29.18 -4.02 29.00
N THR A 345 29.90 -4.76 28.16
CA THR A 345 31.06 -5.53 28.62
C THR A 345 32.22 -4.55 28.80
N GLN A 346 32.70 -4.49 30.03
CA GLN A 346 33.77 -3.63 30.50
C GLN A 346 34.99 -3.61 29.56
N ILE A 347 35.18 -2.49 28.86
CA ILE A 347 36.51 -2.09 28.38
C ILE A 347 36.94 -0.92 29.24
N SER A 348 37.79 -1.24 30.22
CA SER A 348 38.54 -0.28 31.02
C SER A 348 39.32 0.67 30.12
N ARG A 349 38.93 1.95 30.08
CA ARG A 349 39.78 3.04 29.56
C ARG A 349 40.53 3.68 30.73
N PRO A 350 41.84 3.97 30.57
CA PRO A 350 42.66 4.50 31.65
C PRO A 350 42.33 5.96 31.95
N SER A 351 42.54 6.30 33.21
CA SER A 351 42.35 7.57 33.88
C SER A 351 42.88 8.81 33.15
N SER A 352 42.06 9.84 33.04
CA SER A 352 42.52 11.23 32.94
C SER A 352 41.57 12.12 33.75
N THR A 353 42.18 12.80 34.72
CA THR A 353 41.64 13.64 35.77
C THR A 353 40.96 14.93 35.27
N ARG A 354 39.72 15.20 35.73
CA ARG A 354 39.33 16.53 36.25
C ARG A 354 38.03 16.47 37.09
N VAL A 355 38.15 17.08 38.27
CA VAL A 355 37.27 17.19 39.47
C VAL A 355 36.11 18.19 39.23
N SER A 356 34.83 17.77 39.31
CA SER A 356 33.77 18.02 40.36
C SER A 356 32.94 19.32 40.22
N PRO A 357 31.81 19.53 40.95
CA PRO A 357 30.93 18.65 41.78
C PRO A 357 29.41 18.71 41.38
N ARG A 358 28.64 17.62 41.42
CA ARG A 358 27.81 17.06 42.53
C ARG A 358 26.74 17.99 43.13
N ALA A 359 25.47 17.62 42.95
CA ALA A 359 24.44 17.68 43.99
C ALA A 359 23.46 16.51 43.80
N SER A 360 23.33 15.71 44.85
CA SER A 360 22.58 14.45 44.93
C SER A 360 21.63 14.56 46.11
N LEU A 361 20.34 14.25 45.93
CA LEU A 361 19.49 13.83 47.05
C LEU A 361 18.47 12.78 46.56
N SER A 362 18.75 11.55 46.97
CA SER A 362 17.88 10.37 46.93
C SER A 362 16.77 10.46 47.97
N ARG A 363 15.62 9.82 47.72
CA ARG A 363 14.95 8.93 48.68
C ARG A 363 13.94 8.05 47.96
N GLY A 364 14.11 6.73 48.10
CA GLY A 364 13.29 5.73 47.44
C GLY A 364 11.95 5.48 48.14
N CYS A 365 11.07 4.81 47.40
CA CYS A 365 10.02 3.98 47.96
C CYS A 365 9.80 2.80 47.02
N SER A 366 9.99 1.60 47.55
CA SER A 366 9.67 0.33 46.92
C SER A 366 8.19 0.00 47.12
N SER A 367 7.46 -0.26 46.05
CA SER A 367 6.25 -1.09 46.11
C SER A 367 6.03 -1.82 44.80
N LEU A 368 5.74 -3.11 44.90
CA LEU A 368 5.39 -4.00 43.80
C LEU A 368 4.04 -3.56 43.19
N SER A 369 4.06 -3.17 41.94
CA SER A 369 2.96 -3.42 41.01
C SER A 369 3.58 -4.10 39.79
N SER A 370 2.86 -5.03 39.18
CA SER A 370 3.18 -5.60 37.87
C SER A 370 3.03 -4.52 36.79
N GLY A 371 3.89 -3.52 36.87
CA GLY A 371 3.91 -2.34 36.02
C GLY A 371 4.58 -2.67 34.71
N ILE A 372 3.86 -2.44 33.62
CA ILE A 372 4.46 -2.21 32.31
C ILE A 372 5.54 -1.15 32.51
N GLN A 373 6.81 -1.51 32.29
CA GLN A 373 7.91 -0.54 32.31
C GLN A 373 7.72 0.39 31.11
N ILE A 374 7.24 1.60 31.37
CA ILE A 374 7.18 2.67 30.37
C ILE A 374 8.63 3.13 30.17
N ASN A 375 9.16 2.92 28.97
CA ASN A 375 10.54 3.23 28.62
C ASN A 375 10.61 4.71 28.19
N GLU A 376 11.40 5.55 28.87
CA GLU A 376 11.52 7.02 28.63
C GLU A 376 12.20 7.39 27.29
N GLN A 377 12.52 6.41 26.45
CA GLN A 377 13.16 6.59 25.15
C GLN A 377 12.39 5.80 24.09
N PRO A 378 12.26 6.34 22.84
CA PRO A 378 11.61 5.62 21.76
C PRO A 378 12.19 4.21 21.63
N GLN A 379 11.30 3.22 21.68
CA GLN A 379 11.68 1.85 21.47
C GLN A 379 11.95 1.59 19.98
N ASP A 380 12.59 0.47 19.74
CA ASP A 380 13.13 0.08 18.45
C ASP A 380 12.53 -1.28 18.11
N PHE A 381 11.31 -1.29 17.60
CA PHE A 381 10.51 -2.48 17.35
C PHE A 381 10.87 -3.16 16.03
N ASP A 382 10.74 -4.49 16.04
CA ASP A 382 10.70 -5.31 14.84
C ASP A 382 9.25 -5.35 14.30
N VAL A 383 9.07 -5.62 13.02
CA VAL A 383 7.72 -5.81 12.44
C VAL A 383 6.93 -6.88 13.20
N ASP A 384 7.61 -7.96 13.62
CA ASP A 384 7.00 -9.10 14.31
C ASP A 384 6.54 -8.78 15.75
N ASP A 385 6.85 -7.58 16.29
CA ASP A 385 6.35 -7.14 17.59
C ASP A 385 4.85 -6.73 17.52
N PHE A 386 4.32 -6.52 16.32
CA PHE A 386 2.95 -6.10 16.07
C PHE A 386 2.30 -6.95 14.97
N LYS A 387 0.98 -7.12 15.04
CA LYS A 387 0.23 -7.88 14.03
C LYS A 387 -0.44 -6.99 12.99
N PHE A 388 -0.65 -5.70 13.30
CA PHE A 388 -1.44 -4.78 12.48
C PHE A 388 -2.83 -5.35 12.13
N ASP A 389 -3.50 -5.94 13.12
CA ASP A 389 -4.65 -6.85 12.95
C ASP A 389 -5.87 -6.18 12.30
N THR A 390 -6.51 -5.24 12.99
CA THR A 390 -7.74 -4.58 12.49
C THR A 390 -7.58 -3.07 12.49
N VAL A 391 -7.88 -2.40 11.37
CA VAL A 391 -7.88 -0.94 11.30
C VAL A 391 -9.08 -0.39 12.07
N LEU A 392 -8.81 0.38 13.13
CA LEU A 392 -9.80 1.09 13.95
C LEU A 392 -10.08 2.51 13.43
N GLY A 393 -9.10 3.11 12.76
CA GLY A 393 -9.22 4.46 12.19
C GLY A 393 -8.14 4.72 11.15
N GLU A 394 -8.48 5.51 10.13
CA GLU A 394 -7.59 5.86 9.03
C GLU A 394 -7.70 7.36 8.72
N GLY A 395 -6.54 8.01 8.58
CA GLY A 395 -6.39 9.44 8.27
C GLY A 395 -4.94 9.70 7.87
N ARG A 396 -4.32 10.78 8.38
CA ARG A 396 -2.86 11.00 8.23
C ARG A 396 -2.02 9.90 8.90
N SER A 397 -2.60 9.18 9.84
CA SER A 397 -2.04 7.98 10.48
C SER A 397 -3.08 6.87 10.45
N LYS A 398 -2.63 5.62 10.62
CA LYS A 398 -3.52 4.46 10.78
C LYS A 398 -3.51 4.03 12.24
N VAL A 399 -4.69 3.73 12.79
CA VAL A 399 -4.84 3.18 14.13
C VAL A 399 -5.25 1.72 13.99
N TYR A 400 -4.46 0.82 14.54
CA TYR A 400 -4.72 -0.62 14.54
C TYR A 400 -5.17 -1.09 15.92
N LEU A 401 -6.10 -2.03 15.98
CA LEU A 401 -6.25 -2.91 17.12
C LEU A 401 -5.07 -3.87 17.09
N ASP A 402 -4.30 -3.93 18.17
CA ASP A 402 -3.16 -4.84 18.28
C ASP A 402 -2.96 -5.34 19.72
N TYR A 403 -1.92 -6.15 19.92
CA TYR A 403 -1.51 -6.64 21.22
C TYR A 403 -0.06 -6.27 21.50
N TYR A 404 0.20 -5.71 22.67
CA TYR A 404 1.54 -5.54 23.19
C TYR A 404 1.69 -6.32 24.49
N GLY A 405 2.51 -7.39 24.45
CA GLY A 405 2.52 -8.41 25.49
C GLY A 405 1.14 -9.08 25.61
N SER A 406 0.52 -9.01 26.79
CA SER A 406 -0.85 -9.52 27.02
C SER A 406 -1.93 -8.45 26.89
N SER A 407 -1.57 -7.20 26.59
CA SER A 407 -2.48 -6.06 26.62
C SER A 407 -3.02 -5.75 25.22
N ARG A 408 -4.35 -5.64 25.10
CA ARG A 408 -5.00 -5.09 23.90
C ARG A 408 -4.77 -3.59 23.82
N ILE A 409 -4.33 -3.11 22.67
CA ILE A 409 -3.99 -1.70 22.44
C ILE A 409 -4.61 -1.15 21.16
N ALA A 410 -4.84 0.17 21.16
CA ALA A 410 -4.92 0.97 19.94
C ALA A 410 -3.49 1.42 19.60
N LEU A 411 -2.95 0.91 18.49
CA LEU A 411 -1.63 1.22 17.98
C LEU A 411 -1.78 2.24 16.84
N LYS A 412 -1.52 3.51 17.14
CA LYS A 412 -1.45 4.59 16.15
C LYS A 412 -0.09 4.53 15.46
N VAL A 413 -0.06 4.51 14.14
CA VAL A 413 1.13 4.30 13.31
C VAL A 413 1.15 5.31 12.18
N ALA A 414 2.28 5.98 11.98
CA ALA A 414 2.51 6.88 10.86
C ALA A 414 3.75 6.46 10.07
N ASP A 415 3.67 6.59 8.75
CA ASP A 415 4.80 6.41 7.85
C ASP A 415 5.66 7.68 7.83
N ILE A 416 6.67 7.71 8.69
CA ILE A 416 7.57 8.86 8.84
C ILE A 416 8.65 8.90 7.74
N ALA A 417 8.77 7.84 6.92
CA ALA A 417 9.63 7.87 5.75
C ALA A 417 9.04 8.78 4.66
N LYS A 418 7.71 8.80 4.52
CA LYS A 418 6.99 9.71 3.61
C LYS A 418 6.49 11.00 4.29
N HIS A 419 6.05 10.92 5.55
CA HIS A 419 5.45 12.03 6.31
C HIS A 419 6.28 12.38 7.56
N GLY A 420 7.56 12.70 7.35
CA GLY A 420 8.50 12.97 8.46
C GLY A 420 8.10 14.15 9.35
N GLU A 421 7.31 15.08 8.83
CA GLU A 421 6.73 16.22 9.56
C GLU A 421 5.72 15.82 10.64
N MET A 422 5.21 14.57 10.63
CA MET A 422 4.32 14.06 11.67
C MET A 422 5.05 13.61 12.93
N LEU A 423 6.36 13.33 12.85
CA LEU A 423 7.12 12.81 13.99
C LEU A 423 7.09 13.76 15.22
N PRO A 424 7.23 15.09 15.09
CA PRO A 424 7.06 16.01 16.21
C PRO A 424 5.67 15.95 16.87
N GLU A 425 4.60 15.77 16.09
CA GLU A 425 3.22 15.63 16.63
C GLU A 425 3.09 14.36 17.48
N LEU A 426 3.60 13.22 16.99
CA LEU A 426 3.58 11.95 17.72
C LEU A 426 4.48 11.96 18.97
N LEU A 427 5.63 12.62 18.90
CA LEU A 427 6.50 12.80 20.07
C LEU A 427 5.86 13.73 21.10
N ASN A 428 5.13 14.75 20.67
CA ASN A 428 4.38 15.61 21.57
C ASN A 428 3.27 14.81 22.28
N GLU A 429 2.52 13.98 21.53
CA GLU A 429 1.50 13.09 22.08
C GLU A 429 2.08 12.18 23.19
N VAL A 430 3.21 11.53 22.93
CA VAL A 430 3.92 10.70 23.94
C VAL A 430 4.26 11.50 25.18
N SER A 431 4.88 12.68 25.02
CA SER A 431 5.30 13.50 26.15
C SER A 431 4.12 14.01 26.99
N VAL A 432 2.96 14.21 26.37
CA VAL A 432 1.73 14.60 27.08
C VAL A 432 1.17 13.42 27.87
N TYR A 433 1.14 12.22 27.30
CA TYR A 433 0.75 11.02 28.05
C TYR A 433 1.63 10.76 29.28
N GLU A 434 2.95 10.94 29.15
CA GLU A 434 3.89 10.83 30.28
C GLU A 434 3.58 11.86 31.39
N GLN A 435 3.33 13.11 31.02
CA GLN A 435 2.98 14.18 31.95
C GLN A 435 1.63 13.94 32.63
N LEU A 436 0.67 13.36 31.92
CA LEU A 436 -0.67 13.04 32.41
C LEU A 436 -0.77 11.63 33.02
N SER A 437 0.34 11.01 33.40
CA SER A 437 0.40 9.64 33.95
C SER A 437 -0.60 9.37 35.09
N GLY A 438 -0.90 10.37 35.91
CA GLY A 438 -1.88 10.28 37.01
C GLY A 438 -3.36 10.22 36.58
N LEU A 439 -3.68 10.61 35.35
CA LEU A 439 -5.06 10.60 34.81
C LEU A 439 -5.33 9.35 33.96
N GLN A 440 -4.29 8.59 33.61
CA GLN A 440 -4.38 7.45 32.71
C GLN A 440 -5.30 6.34 33.22
N GLY A 441 -6.23 5.91 32.37
CA GLY A 441 -7.27 4.95 32.70
C GLY A 441 -8.51 5.55 33.36
N ASN A 442 -8.49 6.85 33.71
CA ASN A 442 -9.63 7.58 34.25
C ASN A 442 -9.86 8.87 33.43
N GLY A 443 -10.50 8.73 32.27
CA GLY A 443 -10.81 9.86 31.37
C GLY A 443 -9.81 10.05 30.23
N ILE A 444 -8.60 9.49 30.31
CA ILE A 444 -7.67 9.39 29.17
C ILE A 444 -7.11 7.96 29.05
N PRO A 445 -6.66 7.51 27.88
CA PRO A 445 -6.08 6.18 27.70
C PRO A 445 -4.86 5.92 28.59
N ARG A 446 -4.60 4.65 28.89
CA ARG A 446 -3.31 4.23 29.47
C ARG A 446 -2.27 4.15 28.36
N PHE A 447 -1.19 4.90 28.49
CA PHE A 447 -0.04 4.77 27.62
C PHE A 447 0.68 3.44 27.86
N VAL A 448 1.06 2.76 26.77
CA VAL A 448 1.64 1.41 26.81
C VAL A 448 3.03 1.39 26.19
N CYS A 449 3.18 1.89 24.98
CA CYS A 449 4.44 1.83 24.25
C CYS A 449 4.54 2.93 23.19
N HIS A 450 5.76 3.23 22.76
CA HIS A 450 6.01 4.06 21.59
C HIS A 450 7.39 3.74 21.03
N GLY A 451 7.59 3.99 19.73
CA GLY A 451 8.87 3.68 19.11
C GLY A 451 8.81 3.59 17.60
N PHE A 452 9.97 3.34 17.01
CA PHE A 452 10.11 3.09 15.59
C PHE A 452 9.80 1.64 15.26
N VAL A 453 9.13 1.40 14.13
CA VAL A 453 8.94 0.06 13.56
C VAL A 453 9.63 0.06 12.20
N GLU A 454 10.58 -0.86 12.01
CA GLU A 454 11.38 -0.96 10.77
C GLU A 454 12.02 0.36 10.31
N ASP A 455 12.33 1.29 11.22
CA ASP A 455 12.92 2.61 10.98
C ASP A 455 12.12 3.58 10.07
N VAL A 456 11.08 3.10 9.42
CA VAL A 456 10.21 3.84 8.49
C VAL A 456 8.88 4.22 9.08
N LEU A 457 8.41 3.52 10.13
CA LEU A 457 7.20 3.89 10.86
C LEU A 457 7.53 4.40 12.27
N TYR A 458 6.65 5.24 12.81
CA TYR A 458 6.61 5.54 14.24
C TYR A 458 5.24 5.16 14.80
N CYS A 459 5.24 4.54 15.97
CA CYS A 459 4.02 4.08 16.62
C CYS A 459 3.86 4.64 18.04
N VAL A 460 2.60 4.80 18.44
CA VAL A 460 2.14 5.15 19.78
C VAL A 460 1.03 4.17 20.15
N GLY A 461 1.26 3.37 21.19
CA GLY A 461 0.33 2.35 21.68
C GLY A 461 -0.32 2.78 22.99
N VAL A 462 -1.65 2.77 23.02
CA VAL A 462 -2.47 3.10 24.20
C VAL A 462 -3.55 2.05 24.43
N SER A 463 -4.15 2.01 25.63
CA SER A 463 -5.27 1.11 25.92
C SER A 463 -6.49 1.41 25.03
N ILE A 464 -7.24 0.37 24.68
CA ILE A 464 -8.55 0.51 24.01
C ILE A 464 -9.55 1.25 24.94
N CYS A 465 -10.22 2.27 24.41
CA CYS A 465 -11.14 3.15 25.14
C CYS A 465 -12.56 3.19 24.54
N GLY A 466 -12.92 2.21 23.71
CA GLY A 466 -14.26 2.06 23.13
C GLY A 466 -14.43 2.75 21.78
N THR A 467 -15.61 3.29 21.51
CA THR A 467 -16.02 3.83 20.20
C THR A 467 -16.45 5.29 20.27
N VAL A 468 -16.44 5.99 19.14
CA VAL A 468 -16.90 7.39 19.05
C VAL A 468 -18.34 7.52 19.55
N ALA A 469 -18.58 8.50 20.41
CA ALA A 469 -19.89 8.73 21.01
C ALA A 469 -20.92 9.19 19.96
N ASN A 470 -22.14 8.64 19.97
CA ASN A 470 -23.24 9.19 19.15
C ASN A 470 -23.92 10.40 19.82
N GLY A 471 -23.90 10.44 21.15
CA GLY A 471 -24.35 11.52 22.01
C GLY A 471 -23.94 11.23 23.46
N PHE A 472 -24.23 12.15 24.38
CA PHE A 472 -23.73 12.07 25.76
C PHE A 472 -24.87 12.13 26.78
N THR A 473 -24.83 11.23 27.77
CA THR A 473 -25.65 11.35 28.98
C THR A 473 -25.13 12.47 29.88
N GLU A 474 -25.98 13.05 30.73
CA GLU A 474 -25.55 14.10 31.67
C GLU A 474 -24.38 13.67 32.57
N GLN A 475 -24.33 12.39 32.97
CA GLN A 475 -23.20 11.85 33.73
C GLN A 475 -21.90 11.82 32.93
N GLN A 476 -21.96 11.48 31.63
CA GLN A 476 -20.79 11.50 30.74
C GLN A 476 -20.33 12.93 30.48
N LYS A 477 -21.26 13.87 30.30
CA LYS A 477 -20.96 15.31 30.13
C LYS A 477 -20.19 15.84 31.33
N GLN A 478 -20.69 15.57 32.54
CA GLN A 478 -20.02 15.97 33.78
C GLN A 478 -18.62 15.36 33.89
N LYS A 479 -18.47 14.07 33.61
CA LYS A 479 -17.17 13.38 33.68
C LYS A 479 -16.17 13.89 32.63
N LEU A 480 -16.63 14.27 31.45
CA LEU A 480 -15.78 14.90 30.42
C LEU A 480 -15.25 16.26 30.88
N LEU A 481 -16.11 17.09 31.49
CA LEU A 481 -15.70 18.39 32.03
C LEU A 481 -14.68 18.23 33.16
N GLU A 482 -14.90 17.31 34.09
CA GLU A 482 -13.95 16.98 35.17
C GLU A 482 -12.61 16.46 34.64
N THR A 483 -12.66 15.64 33.58
CA THR A 483 -11.45 15.13 32.92
C THR A 483 -10.67 16.26 32.26
N LEU A 484 -11.36 17.15 31.51
CA LEU A 484 -10.72 18.28 30.85
C LEU A 484 -10.13 19.28 31.87
N GLU A 485 -10.84 19.55 32.95
CA GLU A 485 -10.34 20.38 34.07
C GLU A 485 -9.07 19.76 34.67
N SER A 486 -9.04 18.45 34.89
CA SER A 486 -7.85 17.75 35.39
C SER A 486 -6.66 17.85 34.42
N ILE A 487 -6.91 17.79 33.10
CA ILE A 487 -5.89 18.00 32.07
C ILE A 487 -5.35 19.44 32.15
N HIS A 488 -6.22 20.43 32.31
CA HIS A 488 -5.85 21.84 32.45
C HIS A 488 -5.05 22.11 33.72
N GLU A 489 -5.43 21.52 34.84
CA GLU A 489 -4.71 21.61 36.12
C GLU A 489 -3.30 21.03 36.02
N ALA A 490 -3.11 19.96 35.24
CA ALA A 490 -1.80 19.41 34.90
C ALA A 490 -0.97 20.29 33.94
N GLY A 491 -1.51 21.45 33.54
CA GLY A 491 -0.84 22.46 32.71
C GLY A 491 -0.91 22.19 31.21
N ILE A 492 -1.82 21.33 30.76
CA ILE A 492 -1.98 20.95 29.35
C ILE A 492 -3.27 21.55 28.79
N LEU A 493 -3.20 22.09 27.58
CA LEU A 493 -4.38 22.29 26.71
C LEU A 493 -4.39 21.22 25.64
N HIS A 494 -5.56 20.67 25.32
CA HIS A 494 -5.69 19.61 24.31
C HIS A 494 -5.48 20.14 22.87
N ASN A 495 -6.07 21.30 22.57
CA ASN A 495 -6.16 22.05 21.31
C ASN A 495 -6.86 21.35 20.13
N ASP A 496 -7.33 20.11 20.31
CA ASP A 496 -8.05 19.36 19.28
C ASP A 496 -9.31 18.67 19.84
N ILE A 497 -10.11 19.42 20.64
CA ILE A 497 -11.36 18.90 21.17
C ILE A 497 -12.41 18.85 20.06
N LYS A 498 -12.79 17.62 19.68
CA LYS A 498 -13.80 17.31 18.67
C LYS A 498 -14.44 15.95 18.97
N LYS A 499 -15.56 15.65 18.30
CA LYS A 499 -16.38 14.46 18.58
C LYS A 499 -15.59 13.17 18.32
N GLU A 500 -14.75 13.17 17.31
CA GLU A 500 -13.91 12.03 16.90
C GLU A 500 -12.85 11.69 17.95
N ASN A 501 -12.47 12.66 18.78
CA ASN A 501 -11.47 12.51 19.85
C ASN A 501 -12.09 12.20 21.21
N ILE A 502 -13.38 11.88 21.25
CA ILE A 502 -14.09 11.45 22.47
C ILE A 502 -14.68 10.06 22.25
N LEU A 503 -14.14 9.09 23.00
CA LEU A 503 -14.58 7.70 22.96
C LEU A 503 -15.39 7.35 24.21
N ILE A 504 -16.33 6.43 24.08
CA ILE A 504 -17.09 5.85 25.19
C ILE A 504 -16.76 4.36 25.27
N ASP A 505 -16.31 3.90 26.44
CA ASP A 505 -16.04 2.48 26.70
C ASP A 505 -17.33 1.67 26.92
N GLU A 506 -17.20 0.35 27.04
CA GLU A 506 -18.33 -0.56 27.27
C GLU A 506 -19.06 -0.32 28.59
N SER A 507 -18.40 0.33 29.55
CA SER A 507 -18.98 0.71 30.85
C SER A 507 -19.64 2.10 30.82
N GLY A 508 -19.65 2.76 29.67
CA GLY A 508 -20.21 4.10 29.49
C GLY A 508 -19.29 5.23 29.96
N ASN A 509 -18.02 4.97 30.29
CA ASN A 509 -17.07 6.00 30.67
C ASN A 509 -16.54 6.73 29.44
N PRO A 510 -16.51 8.08 29.45
CA PRO A 510 -15.90 8.84 28.39
C PRO A 510 -14.38 8.93 28.53
N TYR A 511 -13.70 8.98 27.39
CA TYR A 511 -12.25 9.12 27.25
C TYR A 511 -11.91 10.18 26.21
N ILE A 512 -11.00 11.08 26.55
CA ILE A 512 -10.39 12.06 25.63
C ILE A 512 -9.09 11.45 25.06
N ILE A 513 -8.95 11.48 23.73
CA ILE A 513 -7.81 10.90 23.00
C ILE A 513 -7.17 11.91 22.04
N ASP A 514 -5.99 11.56 21.51
CA ASP A 514 -5.24 12.31 20.48
C ASP A 514 -4.66 13.66 20.96
N PHE A 515 -3.54 13.57 21.68
CA PHE A 515 -2.83 14.73 22.24
C PHE A 515 -1.75 15.31 21.29
N GLY A 516 -1.78 14.98 20.00
CA GLY A 516 -0.74 15.40 19.04
C GLY A 516 -0.54 16.92 18.97
N PHE A 517 -1.62 17.69 19.14
CA PHE A 517 -1.62 19.16 19.08
C PHE A 517 -1.60 19.86 20.44
N SER A 518 -1.47 19.09 21.52
CA SER A 518 -1.54 19.65 22.87
C SER A 518 -0.37 20.57 23.18
N THR A 519 -0.61 21.59 24.00
CA THR A 519 0.42 22.56 24.38
C THR A 519 0.48 22.75 25.89
N ARG A 520 1.64 23.19 26.39
CA ARG A 520 1.87 23.49 27.82
C ARG A 520 1.51 24.94 28.18
N ASN A 521 0.74 25.61 27.32
CA ASN A 521 0.40 27.04 27.46
C ASN A 521 -1.02 27.20 28.04
N CYS A 522 -1.15 27.00 29.34
CA CYS A 522 -2.46 26.88 29.99
C CYS A 522 -2.92 28.22 30.61
N SER A 523 -3.04 29.27 29.79
CA SER A 523 -3.58 30.55 30.28
C SER A 523 -5.06 30.41 30.69
N PRO A 524 -5.56 31.15 31.70
CA PRO A 524 -6.97 31.06 32.09
C PRO A 524 -7.96 31.32 30.95
N ALA A 525 -7.62 32.23 30.04
CA ALA A 525 -8.45 32.53 28.87
C ALA A 525 -8.53 31.33 27.91
N ALA A 526 -7.39 30.69 27.62
CA ALA A 526 -7.34 29.55 26.70
C ALA A 526 -8.03 28.30 27.29
N ARG A 527 -7.90 28.06 28.61
CA ARG A 527 -8.64 27.00 29.31
C ARG A 527 -10.15 27.20 29.19
N MET A 528 -10.60 28.44 29.38
CA MET A 528 -12.02 28.80 29.27
C MET A 528 -12.53 28.61 27.83
N GLU A 529 -11.73 28.99 26.83
CA GLU A 529 -12.07 28.79 25.42
C GLU A 529 -12.22 27.30 25.07
N GLU A 530 -11.25 26.46 25.47
CA GLU A 530 -11.32 25.01 25.25
C GLU A 530 -12.48 24.34 26.00
N THR A 531 -12.77 24.80 27.22
CA THR A 531 -13.92 24.32 28.00
C THR A 531 -15.25 24.68 27.32
N ASN A 532 -15.37 25.91 26.80
CA ASN A 532 -16.55 26.33 26.04
C ASN A 532 -16.73 25.53 24.75
N LEU A 533 -15.63 25.17 24.09
CA LEU A 533 -15.66 24.29 22.92
C LEU A 533 -16.23 22.91 23.28
N LEU A 534 -15.73 22.29 24.36
CA LEU A 534 -16.27 21.02 24.86
C LEU A 534 -17.76 21.13 25.23
N LEU A 535 -18.17 22.19 25.94
CA LEU A 535 -19.58 22.42 26.29
C LEU A 535 -20.47 22.49 25.04
N SER A 536 -20.06 23.28 24.04
CA SER A 536 -20.82 23.41 22.80
C SER A 536 -20.96 22.07 22.06
N LEU A 537 -19.94 21.22 22.14
CA LEU A 537 -19.91 19.91 21.50
C LEU A 537 -20.85 18.91 22.19
N ILE A 538 -20.85 18.88 23.52
CA ILE A 538 -21.66 17.94 24.29
C ILE A 538 -23.11 18.41 24.48
N GLU A 539 -23.43 19.68 24.22
CA GLU A 539 -24.81 20.21 24.22
C GLU A 539 -25.50 20.09 22.85
N SER A 540 -24.72 20.04 21.76
CA SER A 540 -25.24 19.94 20.38
C SER A 540 -25.57 18.52 19.93
N THR A 541 -25.36 17.53 20.81
CA THR A 541 -25.63 16.10 20.59
C THR A 541 -26.55 15.55 21.66
#